data_AF-A0A2G6KAU1-F1
#
_entry.id   AF-A0A2G6KAU1-F1
#
_cell.length_a   1.000
_cell.length_b   1.000
_cell.length_c   1.000
_cell.angle_alpha   90.00
_cell.angle_beta   90.00
_cell.angle_gamma   90.00
#
_symmetry.space_group_name_H-M   'P 1'
#
loop_
_entity.id
_entity.type
_entity.pdbx_description
1 polymer ?
#
loop_
_entity_poly.entity_id
_entity_poly.type
_entity_poly.pdbx_seq_one_letter_code
_entity_poly.pdbx_strand_id
1 'polypeptide(L)'
;MKIFLPIMFAAIAAFGNALFAFGQKKSAGVENGVLFVGLSALIASLCALSVAPALGTLNIGNTVKGNWKVIGLSGVGLFLTYLGFHLLYSHYGVSQYALYAVLSIISTTLIVGIWWLKEPVNLYHKLAIACAMTAVVLFSIGQSKGLP
;
A
#
# COMPACT_ATOMS: atom_id res chain seq x y z
N MET A 1 -25.66 -0.30 -7.52
CA MET A 1 -24.91 0.08 -6.29
C MET A 1 -23.60 -0.70 -6.05
N LYS A 2 -23.14 -1.60 -6.95
CA LYS A 2 -21.90 -2.38 -6.72
C LYS A 2 -20.58 -1.65 -7.04
N ILE A 3 -20.63 -0.51 -7.74
CA ILE A 3 -19.43 0.25 -8.16
C ILE A 3 -18.92 1.21 -7.07
N PHE A 4 -19.81 1.70 -6.19
CA PHE A 4 -19.45 2.72 -5.21
C PHE A 4 -18.63 2.16 -4.03
N LEU A 5 -18.91 0.92 -3.63
CA LEU A 5 -18.29 0.30 -2.45
C LEU A 5 -16.76 0.09 -2.63
N PRO A 6 -16.27 -0.45 -3.77
CA PRO A 6 -14.83 -0.53 -4.02
C PRO A 6 -14.13 0.84 -4.01
N ILE A 7 -14.77 1.88 -4.55
CA ILE A 7 -14.23 3.25 -4.54
C ILE A 7 -14.10 3.75 -3.10
N MET A 8 -15.11 3.53 -2.27
CA MET A 8 -15.10 3.95 -0.87
C MET A 8 -14.00 3.23 -0.07
N PHE A 9 -13.83 1.91 -0.27
CA PHE A 9 -12.76 1.15 0.38
C PHE A 9 -11.37 1.58 -0.09
N ALA A 10 -11.20 1.83 -1.40
CA ALA A 10 -9.97 2.37 -1.95
C ALA A 10 -9.65 3.77 -1.39
N ALA A 11 -10.66 4.62 -1.19
CA ALA A 11 -10.49 5.95 -0.60
C ALA A 11 -10.02 5.88 0.86
N ILE A 12 -10.58 4.97 1.67
CA ILE A 12 -10.12 4.74 3.06
C ILE A 12 -8.65 4.31 3.06
N ALA A 13 -8.28 3.36 2.21
CA ALA A 13 -6.89 2.90 2.10
C ALA A 13 -5.95 4.02 1.64
N ALA A 14 -6.37 4.84 0.66
CA ALA A 14 -5.59 5.98 0.18
C ALA A 14 -5.39 7.04 1.28
N PHE A 15 -6.42 7.33 2.07
CA PHE A 15 -6.33 8.25 3.19
C PHE A 15 -5.39 7.72 4.29
N GLY A 16 -5.53 6.44 4.65
CA GLY A 16 -4.63 5.79 5.60
C GLY A 16 -3.16 5.83 5.14
N ASN A 17 -2.91 5.58 3.85
CA ASN A 17 -1.57 5.69 3.28
C ASN A 17 -1.03 7.14 3.29
N ALA A 18 -1.88 8.15 3.07
CA ALA A 18 -1.48 9.55 3.17
C ALA A 18 -1.06 9.92 4.60
N LEU A 19 -1.80 9.48 5.62
CA LEU A 19 -1.42 9.66 7.04
C LEU A 19 -0.11 8.95 7.36
N PHE A 20 0.08 7.73 6.86
CA PHE A 20 1.32 6.98 7.04
C PHE A 20 2.51 7.69 6.39
N ALA A 21 2.37 8.19 5.16
CA ALA A 21 3.41 8.94 4.48
C ALA A 21 3.79 10.24 5.21
N PHE A 22 2.78 10.95 5.75
CA PHE A 22 3.01 12.14 6.59
C PHE A 22 3.81 11.80 7.85
N GLY A 23 3.42 10.74 8.58
CA GLY A 23 4.13 10.27 9.77
C GLY A 23 5.58 9.88 9.46
N GLN A 24 5.80 9.11 8.40
CA GLN A 24 7.13 8.68 7.96
C GLN A 24 8.02 9.85 7.56
N LYS A 25 7.47 10.87 6.90
CA LYS A 25 8.24 12.07 6.56
C LYS A 25 8.61 12.87 7.80
N LYS A 26 7.72 12.95 8.79
CA LYS A 26 8.00 13.63 10.07
C LYS A 26 9.01 12.87 10.94
N SER A 27 9.10 11.56 10.79
CA SER A 27 10.12 10.74 11.46
C SER A 27 11.47 10.70 10.72
N ALA A 28 11.64 11.42 9.61
CA ALA A 28 12.91 11.53 8.91
C ALA A 28 13.90 12.32 9.81
N GLY A 29 14.73 11.59 10.56
CA GLY A 29 15.58 12.12 11.62
C GLY A 29 15.60 11.27 12.90
N VAL A 30 14.72 10.26 13.01
CA VAL A 30 14.80 9.24 14.07
C VAL A 30 16.04 8.36 13.83
N GLU A 31 16.80 8.09 14.90
CA GLU A 31 18.06 7.31 14.84
C GLU A 31 17.89 5.93 14.19
N ASN A 32 16.72 5.30 14.38
CA ASN A 32 16.40 4.01 13.79
C ASN A 32 15.04 4.02 13.10
N GLY A 33 15.05 4.28 11.79
CA GLY A 33 13.86 4.29 10.95
C GLY A 33 13.14 2.94 10.83
N VAL A 34 13.87 1.82 10.92
CA VAL A 34 13.28 0.47 10.91
C VAL A 34 12.50 0.22 12.20
N LEU A 35 13.00 0.70 13.34
CA LEU A 35 12.27 0.66 14.60
C LEU A 35 10.97 1.47 14.52
N PHE A 36 11.01 2.66 13.92
CA PHE A 36 9.81 3.46 13.70
C PHE A 36 8.76 2.73 12.84
N VAL A 37 9.20 2.06 11.77
CA VAL A 37 8.35 1.20 10.94
C VAL A 37 7.73 0.06 11.76
N GLY A 38 8.53 -0.63 12.57
CA GLY A 38 8.06 -1.73 13.44
C GLY A 38 7.00 -1.27 14.44
N LEU A 39 7.23 -0.14 15.11
CA LEU A 39 6.27 0.44 16.06
C LEU A 39 4.98 0.90 15.35
N SER A 40 5.09 1.48 14.16
CA SER A 40 3.92 1.85 13.34
C SER A 40 3.08 0.62 12.97
N ALA A 41 3.74 -0.48 12.57
CA ALA A 41 3.08 -1.75 12.26
C ALA A 41 2.40 -2.38 13.49
N LEU A 42 3.04 -2.27 14.67
CA LEU A 42 2.46 -2.74 15.92
C LEU A 42 1.18 -1.98 16.27
N ILE A 43 1.19 -0.64 16.17
CA ILE A 43 -0.02 0.18 16.40
C ILE A 43 -1.13 -0.22 15.42
N ALA A 44 -0.81 -0.37 14.13
CA ALA A 44 -1.78 -0.79 13.12
C ALA A 44 -2.37 -2.18 13.43
N SER A 45 -1.55 -3.13 13.88
CA SER A 45 -1.99 -4.46 14.30
C SER A 45 -2.93 -4.41 15.50
N LEU A 46 -2.61 -3.61 16.52
CA LEU A 46 -3.47 -3.42 17.70
C LEU A 46 -4.82 -2.81 17.33
N CYS A 47 -4.85 -1.82 16.43
CA CYS A 47 -6.09 -1.25 15.89
C CYS A 47 -6.90 -2.29 15.09
N ALA A 48 -6.25 -3.13 14.30
CA ALA A 48 -6.93 -4.19 13.56
C ALA A 48 -7.56 -5.22 14.52
N LEU A 49 -6.83 -5.62 15.57
CA LEU A 49 -7.32 -6.56 16.58
C LEU A 49 -8.47 -5.98 17.42
N SER A 50 -8.47 -4.68 17.71
CA SER A 50 -9.55 -4.04 18.48
C SER A 50 -10.86 -3.97 17.68
N VAL A 51 -10.78 -3.81 16.36
CA VAL A 51 -11.95 -3.76 15.48
C VAL A 51 -12.38 -5.15 14.99
N ALA A 52 -11.49 -6.15 15.03
CA ALA A 52 -11.78 -7.52 14.58
C ALA A 52 -13.10 -8.12 15.10
N PRO A 53 -13.44 -8.08 16.41
CA PRO A 53 -14.72 -8.62 16.89
C PRO A 53 -15.96 -7.91 16.35
N ALA A 54 -15.85 -6.65 15.93
CA ALA A 54 -16.96 -5.92 15.30
C ALA A 54 -17.18 -6.32 13.84
N LEU A 55 -16.15 -6.87 13.18
CA LEU A 55 -16.19 -7.22 11.75
C LEU A 55 -16.25 -8.74 11.48
N GLY A 56 -16.10 -9.59 12.51
CA GLY A 56 -16.14 -11.03 12.36
C GLY A 56 -15.97 -11.80 13.67
N THR A 57 -15.94 -13.14 13.58
CA THR A 57 -15.75 -14.01 14.75
C THR A 57 -14.27 -14.06 15.16
N LEU A 58 -14.00 -13.81 16.44
CA LEU A 58 -12.66 -13.93 17.01
C LEU A 58 -12.30 -15.40 17.23
N ASN A 59 -11.74 -16.05 16.21
CA ASN A 59 -11.15 -17.38 16.33
C ASN A 59 -9.67 -17.36 15.89
N ILE A 60 -8.82 -16.83 16.77
CA ILE A 60 -7.38 -16.65 16.52
C ILE A 60 -6.71 -18.01 16.26
N GLY A 61 -7.03 -19.03 17.07
CA GLY A 61 -6.42 -20.34 16.98
C GLY A 61 -6.63 -21.01 15.62
N ASN A 62 -7.87 -21.00 15.10
CA ASN A 62 -8.16 -21.55 13.79
C ASN A 62 -7.61 -20.69 12.65
N THR A 63 -7.66 -19.36 12.80
CA THR A 63 -7.11 -18.42 11.80
C THR A 63 -5.63 -18.67 11.58
N VAL A 64 -4.85 -18.78 12.67
CA VAL A 64 -3.40 -19.01 12.60
C VAL A 64 -3.10 -20.42 12.07
N LYS A 65 -3.69 -21.47 12.65
CA LYS A 65 -3.42 -22.85 12.22
C LYS A 65 -3.76 -23.08 10.74
N GLY A 66 -4.87 -22.52 10.28
CA GLY A 66 -5.32 -22.65 8.89
C GLY A 66 -4.55 -21.82 7.87
N ASN A 67 -3.95 -20.69 8.28
CA ASN A 67 -3.45 -19.69 7.32
C ASN A 67 -2.02 -19.21 7.60
N TRP A 68 -1.25 -19.84 8.48
CA TRP A 68 0.07 -19.34 8.91
C TRP A 68 1.03 -19.02 7.76
N LYS A 69 1.03 -19.81 6.68
CA LYS A 69 1.87 -19.53 5.49
C LYS A 69 1.48 -18.23 4.79
N VAL A 70 0.18 -18.01 4.62
CA VAL A 70 -0.37 -16.81 3.96
C VAL A 70 -0.21 -15.59 4.85
N ILE A 71 -0.40 -15.75 6.17
CA ILE A 71 -0.11 -14.72 7.17
C ILE A 71 1.37 -14.34 7.11
N GLY A 72 2.28 -15.32 7.06
CA GLY A 72 3.72 -15.10 6.93
C GLY A 72 4.08 -14.34 5.65
N LEU A 73 3.55 -14.79 4.50
CA LEU A 73 3.76 -14.12 3.22
C LEU A 73 3.26 -12.66 3.24
N SER A 74 2.07 -12.44 3.79
CA SER A 74 1.47 -11.10 3.90
C SER A 74 2.25 -10.21 4.85
N GLY A 75 2.73 -10.76 5.97
CA GLY A 75 3.57 -10.04 6.95
C GLY A 75 4.91 -9.61 6.35
N VAL A 76 5.57 -10.50 5.59
CA VAL A 76 6.80 -10.16 4.86
C VAL A 76 6.54 -9.06 3.82
N GLY A 77 5.43 -9.17 3.07
CA GLY A 77 5.03 -8.13 2.11
C GLY A 77 4.76 -6.76 2.75
N LEU A 78 4.06 -6.74 3.89
CA LEU A 78 3.82 -5.52 4.67
C LEU A 78 5.13 -4.90 5.17
N PHE A 79 6.05 -5.73 5.69
CA PHE A 79 7.37 -5.27 6.12
C PHE A 79 8.13 -4.60 4.99
N LEU A 80 8.24 -5.25 3.82
CA LEU A 80 8.93 -4.68 2.65
C LEU A 80 8.28 -3.39 2.16
N THR A 81 6.95 -3.31 2.20
CA THR A 81 6.20 -2.10 1.83
C THR A 81 6.54 -0.93 2.75
N TYR A 82 6.48 -1.13 4.06
CA TYR A 82 6.79 -0.07 5.02
C TYR A 82 8.27 0.31 5.02
N LEU A 83 9.18 -0.65 4.84
CA LEU A 83 10.60 -0.38 4.67
C LEU A 83 10.84 0.49 3.42
N GLY A 84 10.25 0.12 2.29
CA GLY A 84 10.34 0.87 1.03
C GLY A 84 9.82 2.30 1.18
N PHE A 85 8.66 2.49 1.81
CA PHE A 85 8.12 3.82 2.10
C PHE A 85 9.00 4.64 3.03
N HIS A 86 9.53 4.03 4.09
CA HIS A 86 10.44 4.71 4.98
C HIS A 86 11.67 5.23 4.22
N LEU A 87 12.32 4.38 3.42
CA LEU A 87 13.48 4.74 2.59
C LEU A 87 13.13 5.85 1.59
N LEU A 88 11.99 5.71 0.91
CA LEU A 88 11.54 6.65 -0.11
C LEU A 88 11.28 8.05 0.48
N TYR A 89 10.52 8.13 1.57
CA TYR A 89 10.08 9.41 2.13
C TYR A 89 11.17 10.11 2.95
N SER A 90 12.00 9.35 3.66
CA SER A 90 13.14 9.92 4.40
C SER A 90 14.13 10.62 3.47
N HIS A 91 14.44 10.04 2.31
CA HIS A 91 15.46 10.55 1.41
C HIS A 91 14.92 11.46 0.28
N TYR A 92 13.75 11.15 -0.29
CA TYR A 92 13.29 11.79 -1.53
C TYR A 92 11.94 12.53 -1.43
N GLY A 93 11.29 12.49 -0.26
CA GLY A 93 10.04 13.20 0.01
C GLY A 93 8.77 12.46 -0.43
N VAL A 94 7.62 12.97 -0.01
CA VAL A 94 6.31 12.28 -0.16
C VAL A 94 5.80 12.30 -1.60
N SER A 95 6.21 13.27 -2.41
CA SER A 95 5.86 13.37 -3.83
C SER A 95 6.31 12.15 -4.64
N GLN A 96 7.37 11.45 -4.21
CA GLN A 96 7.80 10.20 -4.83
C GLN A 96 6.82 9.03 -4.67
N TYR A 97 5.75 9.20 -3.89
CA TYR A 97 4.66 8.23 -3.85
C TYR A 97 4.10 7.90 -5.24
N ALA A 98 4.11 8.86 -6.17
CA ALA A 98 3.66 8.62 -7.54
C ALA A 98 4.47 7.53 -8.25
N LEU A 99 5.79 7.48 -8.03
CA LEU A 99 6.66 6.44 -8.58
C LEU A 99 6.32 5.07 -7.99
N TYR A 100 6.14 5.00 -6.67
CA TYR A 100 5.65 3.79 -6.02
C TYR A 100 4.30 3.35 -6.58
N ALA A 101 3.37 4.28 -6.82
CA ALA A 101 2.03 3.95 -7.30
C ALA A 101 2.07 3.23 -8.66
N VAL A 102 2.97 3.61 -9.57
CA VAL A 102 3.17 2.88 -10.84
C VAL A 102 3.70 1.48 -10.62
N LEU A 103 4.77 1.36 -9.85
CA LEU A 103 5.38 0.06 -9.58
C LEU A 103 4.39 -0.86 -8.86
N SER A 104 3.53 -0.31 -8.01
CA SER A 104 2.43 -1.03 -7.37
C SER A 104 1.34 -1.45 -8.36
N ILE A 105 0.93 -0.60 -9.32
CA ILE A 105 -0.02 -1.01 -10.37
C ILE A 105 0.55 -2.17 -11.20
N ILE A 106 1.83 -2.09 -11.60
CA ILE A 106 2.48 -3.15 -12.37
C ILE A 106 2.56 -4.43 -11.53
N SER A 107 3.11 -4.37 -10.33
CA SER A 107 3.30 -5.57 -9.50
C SER A 107 1.98 -6.17 -9.00
N THR A 108 1.05 -5.36 -8.51
CA THR A 108 -0.19 -5.86 -7.90
C THR A 108 -1.25 -6.17 -8.95
N THR A 109 -1.51 -5.27 -9.90
CA THR A 109 -2.59 -5.47 -10.88
C THR A 109 -2.13 -6.34 -12.04
N LEU A 110 -0.99 -6.03 -12.67
CA LEU A 110 -0.56 -6.79 -13.85
C LEU A 110 0.04 -8.15 -13.49
N ILE A 111 1.00 -8.19 -12.56
CA ILE A 111 1.70 -9.44 -12.21
C ILE A 111 0.83 -10.32 -11.31
N VAL A 112 0.38 -9.82 -10.17
CA VAL A 112 -0.39 -10.66 -9.22
C VAL A 112 -1.84 -10.88 -9.69
N GLY A 113 -2.60 -9.83 -9.99
CA GLY A 113 -4.01 -9.98 -10.38
C GLY A 113 -4.20 -10.69 -11.72
N ILE A 114 -3.68 -10.11 -12.80
CA ILE A 114 -3.93 -10.60 -14.16
C ILE A 114 -3.09 -11.85 -14.48
N TRP A 115 -1.78 -11.84 -14.23
CA TRP A 115 -0.91 -12.93 -14.66
C TRP A 115 -0.94 -14.13 -13.70
N TRP A 116 -0.80 -13.91 -12.39
CA TRP A 116 -0.73 -15.00 -11.40
C TRP A 116 -2.11 -15.53 -11.00
N LEU A 117 -3.02 -14.64 -10.58
CA LEU A 117 -4.36 -15.01 -10.11
C LEU A 117 -5.37 -15.18 -11.25
N LYS A 118 -5.03 -14.77 -12.48
CA LYS A 118 -5.86 -14.90 -13.68
C LYS A 118 -7.21 -14.21 -13.55
N GLU A 119 -7.24 -13.05 -12.91
CA GLU A 119 -8.46 -12.26 -12.75
C GLU A 119 -8.99 -11.77 -14.11
N PRO A 120 -10.33 -11.74 -14.30
CA PRO A 120 -10.91 -11.31 -15.56
C PRO A 120 -10.74 -9.80 -15.77
N VAL A 121 -10.13 -9.42 -16.89
CA VAL A 121 -9.90 -8.02 -17.27
C VAL A 121 -10.64 -7.67 -18.56
N ASN A 122 -11.47 -6.63 -18.49
CA ASN A 122 -12.12 -6.05 -19.67
C ASN A 122 -11.31 -4.87 -20.26
N LEU A 123 -11.76 -4.34 -21.40
CA LEU A 123 -11.11 -3.23 -22.08
C LEU A 123 -10.96 -1.99 -21.18
N TYR A 124 -11.97 -1.65 -20.39
CA TYR A 124 -11.94 -0.48 -19.51
C TYR A 124 -10.86 -0.57 -18.43
N HIS A 125 -10.60 -1.77 -17.89
CA HIS A 125 -9.49 -1.97 -16.95
C HIS A 125 -8.14 -1.71 -17.62
N LYS A 126 -7.95 -2.20 -18.86
CA LYS A 126 -6.72 -1.97 -19.63
C LYS A 126 -6.51 -0.48 -19.91
N LEU A 127 -7.58 0.23 -20.29
CA LEU A 127 -7.54 1.67 -20.50
C LEU A 127 -7.22 2.43 -19.20
N ALA A 128 -7.82 2.04 -18.08
CA ALA A 128 -7.53 2.66 -16.78
C ALA A 128 -6.05 2.48 -16.37
N ILE A 129 -5.48 1.29 -16.58
CA ILE A 129 -4.06 1.03 -16.31
C ILE A 129 -3.18 1.90 -17.21
N ALA A 130 -3.49 2.00 -18.50
CA ALA A 130 -2.77 2.87 -19.43
C ALA A 130 -2.82 4.34 -18.99
N CYS A 131 -4.01 4.87 -18.65
CA CYS A 131 -4.16 6.22 -18.14
C CYS A 131 -3.37 6.46 -16.84
N ALA A 132 -3.37 5.50 -15.91
CA ALA A 132 -2.62 5.61 -14.68
C ALA A 132 -1.10 5.64 -14.93
N MET A 133 -0.59 4.82 -15.85
CA MET A 133 0.82 4.88 -16.26
C MET A 133 1.16 6.24 -16.90
N THR A 134 0.30 6.76 -17.80
CA THR A 134 0.51 8.07 -18.42
C THR A 134 0.51 9.20 -17.39
N ALA A 135 -0.42 9.18 -16.44
CA ALA A 135 -0.50 10.19 -15.38
C ALA A 135 0.81 10.29 -14.59
N VAL A 136 1.44 9.15 -14.31
CA VAL A 136 2.70 9.15 -13.56
C VAL A 136 3.89 9.53 -14.44
N VAL A 137 3.94 9.12 -15.71
CA VAL A 137 4.98 9.60 -16.64
C VAL A 137 4.95 11.14 -16.71
N LEU A 138 3.76 11.73 -16.83
CA LEU A 138 3.58 13.18 -16.81
C LEU A 138 4.03 13.78 -15.47
N PHE A 139 3.70 13.14 -14.35
CA PHE A 139 4.15 13.57 -13.03
C PHE A 139 5.68 13.55 -12.90
N SER A 140 6.34 12.47 -13.36
CA SER A 140 7.79 12.33 -13.33
C SER A 140 8.49 13.37 -14.21
N ILE A 141 7.94 13.67 -15.40
CA ILE A 141 8.42 14.75 -16.26
C ILE A 141 8.21 16.11 -15.59
N GLY A 142 7.08 16.32 -14.92
CA GLY A 142 6.82 17.53 -14.14
C GLY A 142 7.85 17.72 -13.02
N GLN A 143 8.16 16.65 -12.30
CA GLN A 143 9.16 16.67 -11.23
C GLN A 143 10.58 16.93 -11.75
N SER A 144 10.96 16.39 -12.91
CA SER A 144 12.29 16.64 -13.48
C SER A 144 12.44 18.05 -14.07
N LYS A 145 11.33 18.72 -14.40
CA LYS A 145 11.29 20.10 -14.92
C LYS A 145 11.03 21.15 -13.85
N GLY A 146 10.57 20.76 -12.66
CA GLY A 146 10.50 21.63 -11.49
C GLY A 146 11.92 21.94 -11.01
N LEU A 147 12.44 23.11 -11.39
CA LEU A 147 13.61 23.73 -10.75
C LEU A 147 13.32 23.91 -9.25
N PRO A 148 14.35 23.85 -8.38
CA PRO A 148 14.22 23.82 -6.93
C PRO A 148 13.39 24.96 -6.33
#